data_AF-A0AAX0YP94-F1
#
_entry.id   AF-A0AAX0YP94-F1
#
_cell.length_a   1.000
_cell.length_b   1.000
_cell.length_c   1.000
_cell.angle_alpha   90.00
_cell.angle_beta   90.00
_cell.angle_gamma   90.00
#
_symmetry.space_group_name_H-M   'P 1'
#
loop_
_entity.id
_entity.type
_entity.pdbx_description
1 polymer ?
#
loop_
_entity_poly.entity_id
_entity_poly.type
_entity_poly.pdbx_seq_one_letter_code
_entity_poly.pdbx_strand_id
1 'polypeptide(L)'
;MQKVKIGYRWLLCLCLLCASQTQAQTTYPAPSSMSVEDAYQLGDLLVDQYKIKQGQPYLKYAADKGNAKAALAYSRSLSTNVMVLGPQEHEYAVKAAKLGNEDAMLTLSLNRNIFGDREEF
;
A
#
# COMPACT_ATOMS: atom_id res chain seq x y z
N MET A 1 -14.84 6.73 -54.05
CA MET A 1 -14.73 6.01 -52.77
C MET A 1 -13.40 5.27 -52.74
N GLN A 2 -12.39 5.78 -52.02
CA GLN A 2 -11.07 5.13 -51.93
C GLN A 2 -11.14 3.96 -50.94
N LYS A 3 -10.84 2.75 -51.41
CA LYS A 3 -10.73 1.56 -50.57
C LYS A 3 -9.42 1.63 -49.80
N VAL A 4 -9.48 1.90 -48.50
CA VAL A 4 -8.31 1.87 -47.61
C VAL A 4 -7.80 0.42 -47.56
N LYS A 5 -6.62 0.16 -48.12
CA LYS A 5 -5.93 -1.13 -48.00
C LYS A 5 -5.20 -1.15 -46.65
N ILE A 6 -5.88 -1.63 -45.62
CA ILE A 6 -5.26 -1.88 -44.30
C ILE A 6 -4.24 -3.02 -44.49
N GLY A 7 -2.96 -2.66 -44.53
CA GLY A 7 -1.87 -3.61 -44.68
C GLY A 7 -1.65 -4.43 -43.41
N TYR A 8 -1.18 -5.66 -43.55
CA TYR A 8 -0.93 -6.62 -42.46
C TYR A 8 -0.05 -6.05 -41.32
N ARG A 9 0.81 -5.06 -41.63
CA ARG A 9 1.65 -4.34 -40.65
C ARG A 9 0.83 -3.48 -39.68
N TRP A 10 -0.27 -2.87 -40.14
CA TRP A 10 -1.17 -2.08 -39.28
C TRP A 10 -1.98 -2.98 -38.34
N LEU A 11 -2.39 -4.15 -38.81
CA LEU A 11 -3.02 -5.19 -37.99
C LEU A 11 -2.06 -5.72 -36.90
N LEU A 12 -0.80 -6.00 -37.26
CA LEU A 12 0.22 -6.42 -36.30
C LEU A 12 0.52 -5.34 -35.23
N CYS A 13 0.64 -4.07 -35.62
CA CYS A 13 0.81 -2.97 -34.67
C CYS A 13 -0.41 -2.83 -33.73
N LEU A 14 -1.63 -2.99 -34.26
CA LEU A 14 -2.85 -2.95 -33.45
C LEU A 14 -2.91 -4.12 -32.46
N CYS A 15 -2.53 -5.33 -32.87
CA CYS A 15 -2.46 -6.49 -31.98
C CYS A 15 -1.43 -6.33 -30.87
N LEU A 16 -0.24 -5.78 -31.17
CA LEU A 16 0.79 -5.48 -30.18
C LEU A 16 0.35 -4.39 -29.19
N LEU A 17 -0.40 -3.38 -29.64
CA LEU A 17 -1.02 -2.35 -28.80
C LEU A 17 -2.13 -2.94 -27.90
N CYS A 18 -2.95 -3.87 -28.41
CA CYS A 18 -3.98 -4.52 -27.59
C CYS A 18 -3.39 -5.49 -26.54
N ALA A 19 -2.29 -6.18 -26.87
CA ALA A 19 -1.59 -7.08 -25.94
C ALA A 19 -0.88 -6.33 -24.80
N SER A 20 -0.39 -5.11 -25.04
CA SER A 20 0.20 -4.28 -23.98
C SER A 20 -0.86 -3.64 -23.08
N GLN A 21 -2.06 -3.34 -23.61
CA GLN A 21 -3.18 -2.82 -22.82
C GLN A 21 -3.74 -3.86 -21.83
N THR A 22 -3.63 -5.16 -22.14
CA THR A 22 -4.15 -6.23 -21.27
C THR A 22 -3.33 -6.43 -20.00
N GLN A 23 -2.10 -5.91 -19.92
CA GLN A 23 -1.26 -5.98 -18.73
C GLN A 23 -1.56 -4.88 -17.69
N ALA A 24 -2.43 -3.90 -17.98
CA ALA A 24 -2.52 -2.67 -17.20
C ALA A 24 -3.65 -2.61 -16.15
N GLN A 25 -4.50 -3.63 -16.04
CA GLN A 25 -5.58 -3.67 -15.03
C GLN A 25 -5.59 -5.01 -14.28
N THR A 26 -4.63 -5.20 -13.39
CA THR A 26 -4.77 -6.21 -12.35
C THR A 26 -5.85 -5.76 -11.36
N THR A 27 -7.05 -6.30 -11.51
CA THR A 27 -8.09 -6.22 -10.48
C THR A 27 -7.68 -7.14 -9.33
N TYR A 28 -7.07 -6.56 -8.31
CA TYR A 28 -6.81 -7.28 -7.06
C TYR A 28 -8.15 -7.59 -6.35
N PRO A 29 -8.25 -8.73 -5.63
CA PRO A 29 -9.45 -9.06 -4.86
C PRO A 29 -9.70 -8.02 -3.76
N ALA A 30 -10.96 -7.82 -3.35
CA ALA A 30 -11.25 -6.88 -2.27
C ALA A 30 -10.55 -7.29 -0.95
N PRO A 31 -10.03 -6.37 -0.13
CA PRO A 31 -9.38 -6.74 1.14
C PRO A 31 -10.26 -7.59 2.06
N SER A 32 -11.57 -7.32 2.08
CA SER A 32 -12.54 -8.06 2.90
C SER A 32 -12.81 -9.50 2.42
N SER A 33 -12.37 -9.88 1.22
CA SER A 33 -12.57 -11.24 0.67
C SER A 33 -11.39 -12.18 0.93
N MET A 34 -10.36 -11.73 1.63
CA MET A 34 -9.15 -12.51 1.93
C MET A 34 -8.87 -12.56 3.43
N SER A 35 -7.94 -13.44 3.84
CA SER A 35 -7.51 -13.50 5.23
C SER A 35 -6.77 -12.22 5.64
N VAL A 36 -6.70 -11.96 6.94
CA VAL A 36 -5.96 -10.81 7.50
C VAL A 36 -4.48 -10.87 7.10
N GLU A 37 -3.89 -12.06 7.08
CA GLU A 37 -2.49 -12.25 6.72
C GLU A 37 -2.27 -12.06 5.22
N ASP A 38 -3.14 -12.61 4.36
CA ASP A 38 -3.02 -12.41 2.90
C ASP A 38 -3.17 -10.92 2.53
N ALA A 39 -4.06 -10.19 3.19
CA ALA A 39 -4.19 -8.75 3.02
C ALA A 39 -2.93 -8.01 3.44
N TYR A 40 -2.33 -8.38 4.57
CA TYR A 40 -1.05 -7.82 4.98
C TYR A 40 0.02 -8.08 3.90
N GLN A 41 0.24 -9.34 3.52
CA GLN A 41 1.29 -9.73 2.57
C GLN A 41 1.12 -9.06 1.21
N LEU A 42 -0.11 -9.02 0.66
CA LEU A 42 -0.38 -8.34 -0.60
C LEU A 42 -0.20 -6.83 -0.48
N GLY A 43 -0.70 -6.23 0.61
CA GLY A 43 -0.56 -4.80 0.87
C GLY A 43 0.90 -4.35 0.94
N ASP A 44 1.72 -5.11 1.67
CA ASP A 44 3.15 -4.86 1.87
C ASP A 44 3.90 -4.98 0.53
N LEU A 45 3.67 -6.07 -0.21
CA LEU A 45 4.24 -6.28 -1.55
C LEU A 45 3.91 -5.14 -2.52
N LEU A 46 2.68 -4.62 -2.49
CA LEU A 46 2.28 -3.50 -3.34
C LEU A 46 3.01 -2.21 -2.96
N VAL A 47 3.20 -1.94 -1.67
CA VAL A 47 4.00 -0.80 -1.21
C VAL A 47 5.45 -0.93 -1.67
N ASP A 48 6.06 -2.11 -1.54
CA ASP A 48 7.42 -2.41 -2.00
C ASP A 48 7.59 -2.24 -3.52
N GLN A 49 6.52 -2.48 -4.28
CA GLN A 49 6.47 -2.22 -5.73
C GLN A 49 6.16 -0.76 -6.08
N TYR A 50 6.25 0.16 -5.12
CA TYR A 50 5.89 1.58 -5.27
C TYR A 50 4.42 1.82 -5.67
N LYS A 51 3.54 0.83 -5.47
CA LYS A 51 2.09 0.91 -5.70
C LYS A 51 1.34 1.26 -4.40
N ILE A 52 1.81 2.31 -3.72
CA ILE A 52 1.39 2.67 -2.35
C ILE A 52 -0.12 2.83 -2.25
N LYS A 53 -0.74 3.54 -3.20
CA LYS A 53 -2.21 3.77 -3.21
C LYS A 53 -3.00 2.47 -3.37
N GLN A 54 -2.48 1.51 -4.12
CA GLN A 54 -3.12 0.20 -4.27
C GLN A 54 -2.92 -0.68 -3.04
N GLY A 55 -1.79 -0.60 -2.35
CA GLY A 55 -1.50 -1.39 -1.15
C GLY A 55 -2.23 -0.92 0.12
N GLN A 56 -2.41 0.39 0.27
CA GLN A 56 -3.02 1.02 1.44
C GLN A 56 -4.35 0.40 1.91
N PRO A 57 -5.34 0.11 1.04
CA PRO A 57 -6.59 -0.51 1.45
C PRO A 57 -6.40 -1.89 2.13
N TYR A 58 -5.42 -2.67 1.69
CA TYR A 58 -5.13 -4.00 2.24
C TYR A 58 -4.43 -3.90 3.59
N LEU A 59 -3.42 -3.03 3.68
CA LEU A 59 -2.72 -2.75 4.93
C LEU A 59 -3.67 -2.20 5.99
N LYS A 60 -4.54 -1.25 5.62
CA LYS A 60 -5.56 -0.70 6.52
C LYS A 60 -6.52 -1.79 7.00
N TYR A 61 -7.03 -2.63 6.10
CA TYR A 61 -7.93 -3.72 6.47
C TYR A 61 -7.28 -4.68 7.48
N ALA A 62 -6.05 -5.13 7.21
CA ALA A 62 -5.33 -6.03 8.09
C ALA A 62 -4.99 -5.37 9.44
N ALA A 63 -4.58 -4.09 9.42
CA ALA A 63 -4.36 -3.28 10.62
C ALA A 63 -5.62 -3.17 11.48
N ASP A 64 -6.77 -2.90 10.86
CA ASP A 64 -8.08 -2.80 11.51
C ASP A 64 -8.57 -4.10 12.11
N LYS A 65 -8.03 -5.23 11.65
CA LYS A 65 -8.27 -6.57 12.20
C LYS A 65 -7.21 -7.02 13.22
N GLY A 66 -6.30 -6.13 13.62
CA GLY A 66 -5.33 -6.40 14.68
C GLY A 66 -3.99 -6.97 14.22
N ASN A 67 -3.67 -6.93 12.92
CA ASN A 67 -2.32 -7.27 12.47
C ASN A 67 -1.35 -6.12 12.78
N ALA A 68 -0.45 -6.37 13.73
CA ALA A 68 0.50 -5.36 14.22
C ALA A 68 1.48 -4.89 13.13
N LYS A 69 1.95 -5.80 12.27
CA LYS A 69 2.86 -5.48 11.16
C LYS A 69 2.15 -4.63 10.11
N ALA A 70 0.92 -4.98 9.75
CA ALA A 70 0.12 -4.21 8.82
C ALA A 70 -0.20 -2.80 9.34
N ALA A 71 -0.45 -2.64 10.64
CA ALA A 71 -0.65 -1.33 11.25
C ALA A 71 0.60 -0.44 11.10
N LEU A 72 1.79 -0.98 11.36
CA LEU A 72 3.03 -0.23 11.15
C LEU A 72 3.30 0.07 9.66
N ALA A 73 3.09 -0.90 8.78
CA ALA A 73 3.24 -0.70 7.33
C ALA A 73 2.26 0.35 6.81
N TYR A 74 0.99 0.32 7.25
CA TYR A 74 0.00 1.34 6.90
C TYR A 74 0.40 2.72 7.41
N SER A 75 0.83 2.83 8.68
CA SER A 75 1.41 4.05 9.25
C SER A 75 2.50 4.60 8.35
N ARG A 76 3.53 3.81 8.03
CA ARG A 76 4.65 4.22 7.17
C ARG A 76 4.19 4.67 5.78
N SER A 77 3.18 4.02 5.22
CA SER A 77 2.61 4.38 3.91
C SER A 77 1.91 5.75 3.90
N LEU A 78 1.56 6.29 5.07
CA LEU A 78 0.93 7.61 5.24
C LEU A 78 1.95 8.74 5.45
N SER A 79 3.24 8.42 5.61
CA SER A 79 4.29 9.40 5.83
C SER A 79 4.40 10.37 4.66
N THR A 80 4.18 11.65 4.92
CA THR A 80 4.36 12.74 3.96
C THR A 80 5.63 13.57 4.26
N ASN A 81 6.20 13.40 5.45
CA ASN A 81 7.38 14.13 5.91
C ASN A 81 8.25 13.24 6.80
N VAL A 82 9.52 13.09 6.45
CA VAL A 82 10.48 12.27 7.22
C VAL A 82 10.79 12.86 8.60
N MET A 83 10.66 14.18 8.78
CA MET A 83 11.05 14.88 10.01
C MET A 83 9.96 14.91 11.08
N VAL A 84 8.68 14.71 10.71
CA VAL A 84 7.54 14.85 11.62
C VAL A 84 6.53 13.76 11.33
N LEU A 85 6.05 13.09 12.39
CA LEU A 85 4.99 12.09 12.30
C LEU A 85 3.64 12.76 12.01
N GLY A 86 2.95 12.36 10.94
CA GLY A 86 1.60 12.85 10.67
C GLY A 86 0.57 12.29 11.67
N PRO A 87 -0.61 12.91 11.85
CA PRO A 87 -1.62 12.42 12.79
C PRO A 87 -2.08 10.99 12.54
N GLN A 88 -2.37 10.63 11.29
CA GLN A 88 -2.79 9.25 10.96
C GLN A 88 -1.62 8.26 10.95
N GLU A 89 -0.41 8.72 10.64
CA GLU A 89 0.80 7.91 10.79
C GLU A 89 0.99 7.57 12.27
N HIS A 90 0.94 8.56 13.15
CA HIS A 90 0.99 8.39 14.62
C HIS A 90 -0.08 7.43 15.13
N GLU A 91 -1.34 7.63 14.73
CA GLU A 91 -2.46 6.78 15.17
C GLU A 91 -2.21 5.29 14.90
N TYR A 92 -1.75 4.95 13.68
CA TYR A 92 -1.50 3.55 13.32
C TYR A 92 -0.16 3.01 13.86
N ALA A 93 0.84 3.88 14.09
CA ALA A 93 2.03 3.49 14.83
C ALA A 93 1.68 3.13 16.29
N VAL A 94 0.88 3.94 16.99
CA VAL A 94 0.40 3.63 18.35
C VAL A 94 -0.41 2.34 18.36
N LYS A 95 -1.27 2.13 17.36
CA LYS A 95 -2.01 0.88 17.20
C LYS A 95 -1.08 -0.33 17.07
N ALA A 96 -0.04 -0.24 16.24
CA ALA A 96 0.95 -1.30 16.09
C ALA A 96 1.71 -1.57 17.40
N ALA A 97 2.14 -0.53 18.10
CA ALA A 97 2.83 -0.64 19.39
C ALA A 97 1.96 -1.31 20.46
N LYS A 98 0.67 -0.94 20.56
CA LYS A 98 -0.29 -1.58 21.47
C LYS A 98 -0.54 -3.06 21.17
N LEU A 99 -0.29 -3.49 19.94
CA LEU A 99 -0.35 -4.89 19.51
C LEU A 99 1.00 -5.62 19.69
N GLY A 100 2.00 -4.98 20.32
CA GLY A 100 3.30 -5.56 20.62
C GLY A 100 4.35 -5.42 19.50
N ASN A 101 4.17 -4.50 18.56
CA ASN A 101 5.18 -4.25 17.52
C ASN A 101 6.31 -3.34 18.04
N GLU A 102 7.49 -3.92 18.25
CA GLU A 102 8.67 -3.21 18.76
C GLU A 102 9.20 -2.12 17.81
N ASP A 103 9.15 -2.33 16.50
CA ASP A 103 9.55 -1.31 15.52
C ASP A 103 8.64 -0.08 15.60
N ALA A 104 7.35 -0.27 15.93
CA ALA A 104 6.42 0.82 16.13
C ALA A 104 6.69 1.57 17.43
N MET A 105 7.04 0.86 18.52
CA MET A 105 7.48 1.49 19.77
C MET A 105 8.73 2.34 19.54
N LEU A 106 9.74 1.78 18.86
CA LEU A 106 10.92 2.54 18.45
C LEU A 106 10.56 3.76 17.60
N THR A 107 9.65 3.59 16.62
CA THR A 107 9.20 4.73 15.78
C THR A 107 8.61 5.86 16.62
N LEU A 108 7.84 5.53 17.66
CA LEU A 108 7.17 6.47 18.54
C LEU A 108 8.11 7.12 19.56
N SER A 109 9.22 6.48 19.94
CA SER A 109 10.19 7.08 20.86
C SER A 109 11.11 8.13 20.20
N LEU A 110 11.17 8.17 18.86
CA LEU A 110 11.99 9.11 18.10
C LEU A 110 11.50 10.57 18.19
N ASN A 111 12.44 11.52 18.03
CA ASN A 111 12.17 12.96 18.04
C ASN A 111 11.15 13.44 16.99
N ARG A 112 10.91 12.67 15.92
CA ARG A 112 9.88 13.02 14.92
C ARG A 112 8.46 12.86 15.44
N ASN A 113 8.26 12.11 16.54
CA ASN A 113 6.99 12.04 17.24
C ASN A 113 6.81 13.30 18.11
N ILE A 114 5.94 14.20 17.65
CA ILE A 114 5.66 15.49 18.30
C ILE A 114 4.41 15.45 19.20
N PHE A 115 3.79 14.28 19.40
CA PHE A 115 2.52 14.14 20.11
C PHE A 115 2.66 14.10 21.64
N GLY A 116 3.89 14.08 22.16
CA GLY A 116 4.18 14.17 23.60
C GLY A 116 4.09 12.86 24.38
N ASP A 117 3.88 11.74 23.70
CA ASP A 117 3.72 10.39 24.27
C ASP A 117 4.97 9.51 24.11
N ARG A 118 6.12 10.09 23.77
CA ARG A 118 7.35 9.34 23.48
C ARG A 118 7.85 8.47 24.62
N GLU A 119 7.67 8.91 25.86
CA GLU A 119 8.11 8.18 27.06
C GLU A 119 7.20 6.98 27.40
N GLU A 120 6.09 6.80 26.67
CA GLU A 120 5.18 5.66 26.84
C GLU A 120 5.64 4.39 26.07
N PHE A 121 6.68 4.51 25.22
CA PHE A 121 7.12 3.47 24.28
C PHE A 121 8.65 3.26 24.33
#